data_AF-A0A7J0AJT5-F1
#
_entry.id   AF-A0A7J0AJT5-F1
#
_cell.length_a   1.000
_cell.length_b   1.000
_cell.length_c   1.000
_cell.angle_alpha   90.00
_cell.angle_beta   90.00
_cell.angle_gamma   90.00
#
_symmetry.space_group_name_H-M   'P 1'
#
loop_
_entity.id
_entity.type
_entity.pdbx_description
1 polymer ?
#
loop_
_entity_poly.entity_id
_entity_poly.type
_entity_poly.pdbx_seq_one_letter_code
_entity_poly.pdbx_strand_id
1 'polypeptide(L)'
;MDSDDWFTTCLRINLIWDDSKYREMMDLVKSIMIKYKSNYLIPKILIYFFSFDVDIIINICRNNLFFDVRSNNISDHSKYKEPVEKRIIELEELKYDFFYGKSDLSFEKTL
;
A
#
# COMPACT_ATOMS: atom_id res chain seq x y z
N MET A 1 15.13 8.49 -15.40
CA MET A 1 14.72 9.13 -14.13
C MET A 1 13.26 8.79 -14.03
N ASP A 2 13.03 7.61 -13.47
CA ASP A 2 11.85 6.79 -13.76
C ASP A 2 10.69 7.26 -12.88
N SER A 3 9.53 7.43 -13.52
CA SER A 3 8.26 7.85 -12.91
C SER A 3 7.66 6.83 -11.94
N ASP A 4 8.32 5.70 -11.74
CA ASP A 4 7.70 4.48 -11.21
C ASP A 4 7.63 4.47 -9.67
N ASP A 5 8.38 5.34 -8.97
CA ASP A 5 8.40 5.41 -7.50
C ASP A 5 7.66 6.63 -6.93
N TRP A 6 6.75 7.26 -7.70
CA TRP A 6 6.14 8.54 -7.31
C TRP A 6 5.52 8.47 -5.91
N PHE A 7 4.68 7.47 -5.64
CA PHE A 7 3.95 7.39 -4.37
C PHE A 7 4.89 7.20 -3.17
N THR A 8 5.73 6.17 -3.19
CA THR A 8 6.66 5.86 -2.10
C THR A 8 7.65 7.01 -1.86
N THR A 9 8.15 7.63 -2.93
CA THR A 9 9.06 8.79 -2.85
C THR A 9 8.36 10.00 -2.24
N CYS A 10 7.16 10.35 -2.72
CA CYS A 10 6.38 11.45 -2.16
C CYS A 10 6.01 11.21 -0.70
N LEU A 11 5.61 9.98 -0.35
CA LEU A 11 5.30 9.58 1.01
C LEU A 11 6.52 9.75 1.93
N ARG A 12 7.70 9.32 1.48
CA ARG A 12 8.94 9.42 2.25
C ARG A 12 9.41 10.85 2.48
N ILE A 13 9.29 11.71 1.46
CA ILE A 13 9.78 13.09 1.52
C ILE A 13 8.81 13.98 2.31
N ASN A 14 7.52 13.86 2.01
CA ASN A 14 6.52 14.77 2.54
C ASN A 14 5.85 14.26 3.82
N LEU A 15 5.95 12.96 4.11
CA LEU A 15 5.22 12.30 5.21
C LEU A 15 3.70 12.58 5.13
N ILE A 16 3.19 12.63 3.91
CA ILE A 16 1.77 12.84 3.59
C ILE A 16 1.29 11.66 2.76
N TRP A 17 0.25 11.00 3.24
CA TRP A 17 -0.59 10.10 2.47
C TRP A 17 -1.57 10.86 1.58
N ASP A 18 -1.44 10.68 0.26
CA ASP A 18 -2.41 11.12 -0.72
C ASP A 18 -3.23 9.89 -1.18
N ASP A 19 -4.50 9.81 -0.73
CA ASP A 19 -5.37 8.66 -1.04
C ASP A 19 -5.67 8.56 -2.54
N SER A 20 -5.69 9.68 -3.28
CA SER A 20 -5.88 9.65 -4.74
C SER A 20 -4.69 8.97 -5.41
N LYS A 21 -3.47 9.36 -5.03
CA LYS A 21 -2.23 8.78 -5.58
C LYS A 21 -2.05 7.32 -5.19
N TYR A 22 -2.41 6.97 -3.96
CA TYR A 22 -2.46 5.57 -3.52
C TYR A 22 -3.41 4.75 -4.40
N ARG A 23 -4.64 5.23 -4.64
CA ARG A 23 -5.62 4.51 -5.49
C ARG A 23 -5.12 4.33 -6.91
N GLU A 24 -4.55 5.37 -7.51
CA GLU A 24 -3.93 5.29 -8.84
C GLU A 24 -2.86 4.19 -8.90
N MET A 25 -1.94 4.16 -7.92
CA MET A 25 -0.91 3.11 -7.81
C MET A 25 -1.53 1.71 -7.67
N MET A 26 -2.53 1.56 -6.81
CA MET A 26 -3.16 0.27 -6.55
C MET A 26 -3.96 -0.25 -7.75
N ASP A 27 -4.61 0.62 -8.50
CA ASP A 27 -5.33 0.25 -9.71
C ASP A 27 -4.34 -0.25 -10.79
N LEU A 28 -3.19 0.42 -10.92
CA LEU A 28 -2.08 -0.04 -11.76
C LEU A 28 -1.58 -1.42 -11.33
N VAL A 29 -1.24 -1.62 -10.06
CA VAL A 29 -0.76 -2.91 -9.52
C VAL A 29 -1.77 -4.02 -9.79
N LYS A 30 -3.05 -3.80 -9.47
CA LYS A 30 -4.13 -4.78 -9.71
C LYS A 30 -4.31 -5.08 -11.19
N SER A 31 -4.21 -4.08 -12.07
CA SER A 31 -4.31 -4.29 -13.52
C SER A 31 -3.19 -5.21 -14.04
N ILE A 32 -1.97 -5.03 -13.54
CA ILE A 32 -0.82 -5.88 -13.89
C ILE A 32 -1.04 -7.29 -13.33
N MET A 33 -1.46 -7.43 -12.06
CA MET A 33 -1.78 -8.74 -11.49
C MET A 33 -2.81 -9.50 -12.33
N ILE A 34 -3.89 -8.83 -12.77
CA ILE A 34 -4.93 -9.45 -13.61
C ILE A 34 -4.36 -9.87 -14.97
N LYS A 35 -3.58 -9.00 -15.62
CA LYS A 35 -2.98 -9.28 -16.93
C LYS A 35 -2.08 -10.51 -16.92
N TYR A 36 -1.41 -10.78 -15.81
CA TYR A 36 -0.49 -11.90 -15.67
C TYR A 36 -1.06 -13.10 -14.90
N LYS A 37 -2.29 -13.02 -14.39
CA LYS A 37 -2.92 -14.07 -13.58
C LYS A 37 -2.96 -15.45 -14.25
N SER A 38 -3.20 -15.49 -15.56
CA SER A 38 -3.29 -16.73 -16.35
C SER A 38 -1.96 -17.14 -16.99
N ASN A 39 -0.93 -16.31 -16.86
CA ASN A 39 0.39 -16.59 -17.39
C ASN A 39 1.23 -17.18 -16.26
N TYR A 40 1.95 -18.27 -16.49
CA TYR A 40 2.91 -18.83 -15.52
C TYR A 40 4.13 -17.90 -15.25
N LEU A 41 4.02 -16.62 -15.60
CA LEU A 41 5.06 -15.61 -15.55
C LEU A 41 4.57 -14.42 -14.74
N ILE A 42 5.25 -14.16 -13.62
CA ILE A 42 5.00 -12.98 -12.79
C ILE A 42 6.01 -11.89 -13.19
N PRO A 43 5.54 -10.66 -13.50
CA PRO A 43 6.43 -9.54 -13.76
C PRO A 43 7.36 -9.25 -12.57
N LYS A 44 8.65 -9.08 -12.87
CA LYS A 44 9.68 -8.74 -11.87
C LYS A 44 9.30 -7.52 -11.02
N ILE A 45 8.63 -6.54 -11.62
CA ILE A 45 8.19 -5.31 -10.95
C ILE A 45 7.17 -5.60 -9.83
N LEU A 46 6.27 -6.58 -10.01
CA LEU A 46 5.34 -6.97 -8.95
C LEU A 46 6.07 -7.66 -7.80
N ILE A 47 7.06 -8.51 -8.11
CA ILE A 47 7.89 -9.15 -7.09
C ILE A 47 8.59 -8.08 -6.26
N TYR A 48 9.22 -7.08 -6.89
CA TYR A 48 9.88 -6.00 -6.16
C TYR A 48 8.92 -5.17 -5.32
N PHE A 49 7.77 -4.79 -5.90
CA PHE A 49 6.75 -4.03 -5.19
C PHE A 49 6.31 -4.73 -3.90
N PHE A 50 5.93 -6.00 -3.98
CA PHE A 50 5.45 -6.75 -2.82
C PHE A 50 6.57 -7.19 -1.86
N SER A 51 7.80 -7.39 -2.35
CA SER A 51 8.94 -7.76 -1.50
C SER A 51 9.54 -6.58 -0.73
N PHE A 52 9.49 -5.36 -1.27
CA PHE A 52 10.20 -4.21 -0.71
C PHE A 52 9.30 -2.99 -0.50
N ASP A 53 8.63 -2.52 -1.55
CA ASP A 53 7.95 -1.22 -1.52
C ASP A 53 6.78 -1.20 -0.54
N VAL A 54 6.00 -2.28 -0.48
CA VAL A 54 4.89 -2.41 0.49
C VAL A 54 5.40 -2.26 1.92
N ASP A 55 6.50 -2.93 2.29
CA ASP A 55 7.05 -2.84 3.64
C ASP A 55 7.60 -1.44 3.92
N ILE A 56 8.21 -0.79 2.94
CA ILE A 56 8.70 0.59 3.07
C ILE A 56 7.52 1.53 3.34
N ILE A 57 6.44 1.45 2.55
CA ILE A 57 5.23 2.27 2.71
C ILE A 57 4.64 2.06 4.11
N ILE A 58 4.44 0.80 4.53
CA ILE A 58 3.86 0.46 5.82
C ILE A 58 4.75 0.98 6.97
N ASN A 59 6.06 0.79 6.89
CA ASN A 59 6.99 1.22 7.92
C ASN A 59 7.05 2.75 8.05
N ILE A 60 6.93 3.50 6.96
CA ILE A 60 6.80 4.96 7.01
C ILE A 60 5.53 5.34 7.76
N CYS A 61 4.38 4.77 7.41
CA CYS A 61 3.09 5.13 8.03
C CYS A 61 2.95 4.66 9.49
N ARG A 62 3.60 3.56 9.88
CA ARG A 62 3.63 3.06 11.26
C ARG A 62 4.59 3.82 12.17
N ASN A 63 5.47 4.65 11.61
CA ASN A 63 6.37 5.47 12.41
C ASN A 63 5.57 6.52 13.17
N ASN A 64 5.78 6.66 14.48
CA ASN A 64 5.08 7.66 15.32
C ASN A 64 5.23 9.08 14.75
N LEU A 65 6.38 9.40 14.15
CA LEU A 65 6.64 10.70 13.56
C LEU A 65 5.70 11.00 12.38
N PHE A 66 5.18 10.00 11.68
CA PHE A 66 4.31 10.19 10.52
C PHE A 66 3.06 11.00 10.86
N PHE A 67 2.44 10.72 12.01
CA PHE A 67 1.24 11.44 12.45
C PHE A 67 1.56 12.66 13.32
N ASP A 68 2.78 12.77 13.85
CA ASP A 68 3.22 13.87 14.72
C ASP A 68 3.70 15.11 13.93
N VAL A 69 3.91 15.00 12.60
CA VAL A 69 4.42 16.15 11.83
C VAL A 69 3.36 17.26 11.74
N ARG A 70 3.58 18.34 12.50
CA ARG A 70 2.83 19.61 12.43
C ARG A 70 2.83 20.28 11.05
N SER A 71 3.55 19.73 10.06
CA SER A 71 3.71 20.29 8.71
C SER A 71 2.59 19.92 7.75
N ASN A 72 1.79 18.91 8.09
CA ASN A 72 0.70 18.50 7.24
C ASN A 72 -0.45 19.46 7.58
N ASN A 73 -0.90 20.28 6.64
CA ASN A 73 -2.05 21.20 6.78
C ASN A 73 -3.40 20.46 7.02
N ILE A 74 -3.34 19.30 7.66
CA ILE A 74 -4.43 18.41 8.01
C ILE A 74 -4.95 18.90 9.35
N SER A 75 -6.03 19.68 9.29
CA SER A 75 -6.68 20.27 10.47
C SER A 75 -7.18 19.25 11.50
N ASP A 76 -7.27 17.98 11.14
CA ASP A 76 -7.74 16.91 12.02
C ASP A 76 -6.96 15.60 11.81
N HIS A 77 -5.81 15.50 12.48
CA HIS A 77 -4.94 14.32 12.45
C HIS A 77 -5.66 13.03 12.90
N SER A 78 -6.65 13.14 13.79
CA SER A 78 -7.40 11.98 14.27
C SER A 78 -8.24 11.35 13.16
N LYS A 79 -8.88 12.17 12.33
CA LYS A 79 -9.62 11.72 11.14
C LYS A 79 -8.74 11.24 10.00
N TYR A 80 -7.47 11.62 9.99
CA TYR A 80 -6.51 11.22 8.97
C TYR A 80 -5.87 9.87 9.23
N LYS A 81 -5.72 9.50 10.52
CA LYS A 81 -5.13 8.24 10.94
C LYS A 81 -5.92 7.02 10.47
N GLU A 82 -7.24 7.02 10.71
CA GLU A 82 -8.10 5.87 10.39
C GLU A 82 -8.08 5.50 8.88
N PRO A 83 -8.20 6.44 7.93
CA PRO A 83 -8.04 6.15 6.51
C PRO A 83 -6.67 5.52 6.18
N VAL A 84 -5.58 6.04 6.73
CA VAL A 84 -4.22 5.50 6.47
C VAL A 84 -4.08 4.09 7.03
N GLU A 85 -4.56 3.83 8.25
CA GLU A 85 -4.56 2.49 8.85
C GLU A 85 -5.35 1.49 8.04
N LYS A 86 -6.51 1.90 7.50
CA LYS A 86 -7.29 1.06 6.58
C LYS A 86 -6.48 0.67 5.34
N ARG A 87 -5.68 1.59 4.78
CA ARG A 87 -4.84 1.31 3.60
C ARG A 87 -3.64 0.43 3.90
N ILE A 88 -3.08 0.53 5.09
CA ILE A 88 -2.05 -0.39 5.56
C ILE A 88 -2.58 -1.82 5.54
N ILE A 89 -3.78 -2.05 6.09
CA ILE A 89 -4.43 -3.37 6.09
C ILE A 89 -4.65 -3.86 4.66
N GLU A 90 -5.18 -3.01 3.77
CA GLU A 90 -5.37 -3.37 2.35
C GLU A 90 -4.06 -3.78 1.65
N LEU A 91 -2.94 -3.13 1.97
CA LEU A 91 -1.62 -3.46 1.43
C LEU A 91 -1.07 -4.79 2.00
N GLU A 92 -1.25 -5.03 3.30
CA GLU A 92 -0.84 -6.27 3.96
C GLU A 92 -1.61 -7.46 3.41
N GLU A 93 -2.93 -7.35 3.26
CA GLU A 93 -3.79 -8.37 2.66
C GLU A 93 -3.38 -8.64 1.21
N LEU A 94 -3.17 -7.59 0.40
CA LEU A 94 -2.79 -7.78 -1.00
C LEU A 94 -1.40 -8.42 -1.14
N LYS A 95 -0.44 -8.03 -0.29
CA LYS A 95 0.89 -8.64 -0.26
C LYS A 95 0.81 -10.12 0.12
N TYR A 96 -0.01 -10.45 1.12
CA TYR A 96 -0.24 -11.83 1.51
C TYR A 96 -0.82 -12.64 0.34
N ASP A 97 -1.90 -12.14 -0.26
CA ASP A 97 -2.59 -12.80 -1.38
C ASP A 97 -1.66 -13.02 -2.57
N PHE A 98 -0.72 -12.09 -2.82
CA PHE A 98 0.25 -12.21 -3.91
C PHE A 98 1.26 -13.34 -3.69
N PHE A 99 1.81 -13.50 -2.48
CA PHE A 99 2.85 -14.51 -2.21
C PHE A 99 2.30 -15.90 -1.87
N TYR A 100 1.16 -15.96 -1.18
CA TYR A 100 0.64 -17.21 -0.62
C TYR A 100 -0.66 -17.66 -1.28
N GLY A 101 -1.21 -16.87 -2.20
CA GLY A 101 -2.56 -17.07 -2.72
C GLY A 101 -3.60 -16.52 -1.75
N LYS A 102 -4.85 -16.43 -2.21
CA LYS A 102 -5.96 -15.99 -1.35
C LYS A 102 -5.99 -16.85 -0.11
N SER A 103 -5.85 -16.22 1.05
CA SER A 103 -6.22 -16.89 2.29
C SER A 103 -7.70 -17.22 2.24
N ASP A 104 -8.06 -18.45 2.60
CA ASP A 104 -9.43 -18.79 3.02
C ASP A 104 -9.75 -18.15 4.40
N LEU A 105 -9.19 -16.97 4.72
CA LEU A 105 -9.49 -16.22 5.94
C LEU A 105 -10.79 -15.42 5.82
N SER A 106 -11.62 -15.73 4.80
CA SER A 106 -13.02 -15.35 4.82
C SER A 106 -13.75 -16.13 5.92
N PHE A 107 -13.87 -15.50 7.09
CA PHE A 107 -14.89 -15.75 8.12
C PHE A 107 -14.80 -17.06 8.94
N GLU A 108 -13.86 -17.12 9.89
CA GLU A 108 -14.18 -17.63 11.24
C GLU A 108 -14.89 -16.54 12.07
N LYS A 109 -15.96 -15.98 11.50
CA LYS A 109 -16.90 -15.08 12.19
C LYS A 109 -18.36 -15.52 11.98
N THR A 110 -18.58 -16.83 11.92
CA THR A 110 -19.90 -17.43 12.13
C THR A 110 -19.77 -18.80 12.81
N LEU A 111 -19.58 -18.79 14.13
CA LEU A 111 -19.95 -19.88 15.04
C LEU A 111 -20.56 -19.24 16.29
#